data_AF-A0A356SZL4-F1
#
_entry.id   AF-A0A356SZL4-F1
#
_cell.length_a   1.000
_cell.length_b   1.000
_cell.length_c   1.000
_cell.angle_alpha   90.00
_cell.angle_beta   90.00
_cell.angle_gamma   90.00
#
_symmetry.space_group_name_H-M   'P 1'
#
loop_
_entity.id
_entity.type
_entity.pdbx_description
1 polymer ?
#
loop_
_entity_poly.entity_id
_entity_poly.type
_entity_poly.pdbx_seq_one_letter_code
_entity_poly.pdbx_strand_id
1 'polypeptide(L)'
;MRALFVFGACLLCACGGDSRPGGDGAPASMDSGVGRDGARPPLPDGAPAPDGAPGDAGPPPPELRFCQLGCGSVADCATASPAFDADNYACEDGACRYTGCVDDGECGATFMDDRYVCRDPGTGTRSCVQGCASASDCGTGTPAFDADNYACEGGLCFYTGCRTDAECEATFMSSAYGCFAVEPPATPLPVPTAERNCVRRCASPPDCDSGSPAFDADNYACEDGSCRYLGCNGDGECAASLMRSDAVCR
;
A
#
# COMPACT_ATOMS: atom_id res chain seq x y z
N MET A 1 -24.66 -16.15 -3.11
CA MET A 1 -23.68 -15.67 -2.11
C MET A 1 -22.44 -15.29 -2.90
N ARG A 2 -22.21 -13.99 -3.10
CA ARG A 2 -21.04 -13.48 -3.85
C ARG A 2 -19.91 -13.31 -2.84
N ALA A 3 -18.87 -14.12 -2.95
CA ALA A 3 -17.66 -13.96 -2.17
C ALA A 3 -16.87 -12.78 -2.74
N LEU A 4 -16.64 -11.76 -1.92
CA LEU A 4 -15.84 -10.59 -2.24
C LEU A 4 -14.37 -11.00 -2.03
N PHE A 5 -13.70 -11.52 -3.06
CA PHE A 5 -12.26 -11.82 -3.01
C PHE A 5 -11.48 -10.58 -3.46
N VAL A 6 -11.04 -9.80 -2.47
CA VAL A 6 -10.12 -8.68 -2.63
C VAL A 6 -8.74 -9.25 -2.96
N PHE A 7 -8.15 -8.74 -4.04
CA PHE A 7 -6.80 -9.02 -4.50
C PHE A 7 -5.79 -9.14 -3.36
N GLY A 8 -4.99 -10.21 -3.39
CA GLY A 8 -3.78 -10.39 -2.58
C GLY A 8 -2.64 -9.50 -3.07
N ALA A 9 -2.79 -8.19 -2.92
CA ALA A 9 -1.81 -7.45 -2.14
C ALA A 9 -2.50 -7.28 -0.78
N CYS A 10 -1.79 -7.28 0.35
CA CYS A 10 -2.40 -6.93 1.64
C CYS A 10 -2.98 -5.51 1.58
N LEU A 11 -4.18 -5.36 1.01
CA LEU A 11 -5.09 -4.29 1.30
C LEU A 11 -5.40 -4.51 2.77
N LEU A 12 -4.78 -3.67 3.58
CA LEU A 12 -4.98 -3.47 5.01
C LEU A 12 -6.49 -3.25 5.28
N CYS A 13 -7.28 -4.31 5.19
CA CYS A 13 -8.64 -4.36 5.68
C CYS A 13 -8.54 -4.57 7.18
N ALA A 14 -8.29 -3.47 7.90
CA ALA A 14 -8.48 -3.39 9.33
C ALA A 14 -9.95 -3.64 9.66
N CYS A 15 -10.29 -4.89 10.00
CA CYS A 15 -11.55 -5.22 10.66
C CYS A 15 -11.34 -5.17 12.18
N GLY A 16 -11.80 -4.09 12.82
CA GLY A 16 -11.96 -3.95 14.27
C GLY A 16 -12.51 -2.54 14.53
N GLY A 17 -13.66 -2.32 15.15
CA GLY A 17 -14.26 -2.94 16.31
C GLY A 17 -14.55 -1.80 17.29
N ASP A 18 -15.74 -1.20 17.20
CA ASP A 18 -16.18 0.00 17.93
C ASP A 18 -15.91 -0.07 19.45
N SER A 19 -15.25 0.95 20.00
CA SER A 19 -15.32 1.30 21.43
C SER A 19 -14.97 2.79 21.65
N ARG A 20 -16.00 3.65 21.65
CA ARG A 20 -15.96 5.00 22.26
C ARG A 20 -16.12 4.89 23.79
N PRO A 21 -15.47 5.75 24.60
CA PRO A 21 -16.03 7.07 24.97
C PRO A 21 -14.96 8.19 25.01
N GLY A 22 -15.21 9.43 24.57
CA GLY A 22 -15.97 10.47 25.28
C GLY A 22 -15.03 11.44 26.01
N GLY A 23 -14.96 12.72 25.61
CA GLY A 23 -14.22 13.76 26.34
C GLY A 23 -14.13 15.11 25.63
N ASP A 24 -14.91 16.08 26.10
CA ASP A 24 -14.92 17.49 25.69
C ASP A 24 -13.68 18.27 26.21
N GLY A 25 -13.20 19.26 25.45
CA GLY A 25 -12.17 20.20 25.92
C GLY A 25 -11.74 21.25 24.90
N ALA A 26 -12.15 22.49 25.15
CA ALA A 26 -12.08 23.69 24.29
C ALA A 26 -10.64 24.31 24.15
N PRO A 27 -10.47 25.44 23.42
CA PRO A 27 -9.33 25.71 22.54
C PRO A 27 -8.13 26.41 23.20
N ALA A 28 -6.95 26.25 22.60
CA ALA A 28 -5.78 27.07 22.89
C ALA A 28 -5.41 27.93 21.68
N SER A 29 -5.49 29.24 21.92
CA SER A 29 -5.00 30.36 21.13
C SER A 29 -3.51 30.59 21.42
N MET A 30 -2.67 30.77 20.38
CA MET A 30 -1.41 31.57 20.39
C MET A 30 -1.14 32.00 18.94
N ASP A 31 -1.33 33.28 18.60
CA ASP A 31 -0.34 34.38 18.68
C ASP A 31 0.88 34.15 17.77
N SER A 32 0.86 34.77 16.59
CA SER A 32 2.00 34.84 15.67
C SER A 32 2.50 36.29 15.61
N GLY A 33 3.48 36.58 16.46
CA GLY A 33 4.29 37.79 16.39
C GLY A 33 5.17 37.77 15.15
N VAL A 34 4.91 38.69 14.22
CA VAL A 34 5.77 38.91 13.04
C VAL A 34 6.94 39.80 13.45
N GLY A 35 8.08 39.17 13.75
CA GLY A 35 9.39 39.78 13.92
C GLY A 35 10.12 39.90 12.58
N ARG A 36 10.75 41.05 12.36
CA ARG A 36 11.35 41.51 11.11
C ARG A 36 12.81 41.05 10.91
N ASP A 37 13.26 41.30 9.68
CA ASP A 37 14.60 41.71 9.24
C ASP A 37 15.56 40.63 8.70
N GLY A 38 16.08 40.90 7.49
CA GLY A 38 17.31 40.26 7.01
C GLY A 38 17.49 40.11 5.50
N ALA A 39 17.21 41.13 4.69
CA ALA A 39 17.66 41.14 3.30
C ALA A 39 19.20 41.06 3.25
N ARG A 40 19.73 39.95 2.74
CA ARG A 40 21.17 39.79 2.48
C ARG A 40 21.58 40.66 1.27
N PRO A 41 22.72 41.37 1.33
CA PRO A 41 23.25 42.07 0.18
C PRO A 41 23.75 41.08 -0.88
N PRO A 42 23.70 41.43 -2.18
CA PRO A 42 24.22 40.56 -3.24
C PRO A 42 25.75 40.43 -3.12
N LEU A 43 26.24 39.19 -3.20
CA LEU A 43 27.66 38.86 -3.27
C LEU A 43 28.23 39.25 -4.65
N PRO A 44 29.51 39.67 -4.74
CA PRO A 44 30.16 39.98 -5.99
C PRO A 44 30.44 38.72 -6.83
N ASP A 45 30.22 38.82 -8.13
CA ASP A 45 30.54 37.78 -9.11
C ASP A 45 32.05 37.50 -9.13
N GLY A 46 32.44 36.22 -8.99
CA GLY A 46 33.77 35.77 -9.44
C GLY A 46 34.64 34.93 -8.48
N ALA A 47 34.11 34.33 -7.42
CA ALA A 47 34.86 33.32 -6.67
C ALA A 47 34.61 31.91 -7.26
N PRO A 48 35.65 31.15 -7.65
CA PRO A 48 35.47 29.75 -8.01
C PRO A 48 34.98 28.97 -6.78
N ALA A 49 33.92 28.19 -6.96
CA ALA A 49 33.38 27.33 -5.92
C ALA A 49 34.47 26.32 -5.48
N PRO A 50 34.68 26.09 -4.17
CA PRO A 50 35.53 25.01 -3.73
C PRO A 50 34.93 23.68 -4.21
N ASP A 51 35.78 22.84 -4.79
CA ASP A 51 35.43 21.51 -5.29
C ASP A 51 34.61 20.75 -4.23
N GLY A 52 33.34 20.53 -4.55
CA GLY A 52 32.42 19.81 -3.68
C GLY A 52 32.96 18.41 -3.46
N ALA A 53 33.35 18.11 -2.22
CA ALA A 53 33.57 16.75 -1.78
C ALA A 53 32.31 15.92 -2.11
N PRO A 54 32.45 14.67 -2.55
CA PRO A 54 31.30 13.79 -2.72
C PRO A 54 30.57 13.74 -1.38
N GLY A 55 29.35 14.27 -1.36
CA GLY A 55 28.50 14.18 -0.18
C GLY A 55 28.35 12.71 0.18
N ASP A 56 28.57 12.38 1.44
CA ASP A 56 28.13 11.13 2.05
C ASP A 56 26.65 11.00 1.74
N ALA A 57 26.31 10.26 0.68
CA ALA A 57 25.00 9.67 0.57
C ALA A 57 24.90 8.76 1.79
N GLY A 58 24.10 9.18 2.78
CA GLY A 58 23.85 8.38 3.97
C GLY A 58 23.48 6.94 3.59
N PRO A 59 23.55 5.99 4.53
CA PRO A 59 23.18 4.60 4.26
C PRO A 59 21.82 4.56 3.55
N PRO A 60 21.65 3.70 2.53
CA PRO A 60 20.40 3.60 1.82
C PRO A 60 19.27 3.39 2.83
N PRO A 61 18.10 4.03 2.63
CA PRO A 61 16.97 3.81 3.51
C PRO A 61 16.71 2.31 3.62
N PRO A 62 16.39 1.80 4.81
CA PRO A 62 16.16 0.37 5.00
C PRO A 62 15.09 -0.10 4.02
N GLU A 63 15.33 -1.26 3.40
CA GLU A 63 14.35 -1.91 2.55
C GLU A 63 13.06 -2.14 3.36
N LEU A 64 11.93 -1.75 2.78
CA LEU A 64 10.64 -1.86 3.43
C LEU A 64 10.28 -3.34 3.56
N ARG A 65 10.17 -3.82 4.81
CA ARG A 65 9.85 -5.22 5.12
C ARG A 65 8.35 -5.38 5.31
N PHE A 66 7.80 -6.49 4.84
CA PHE A 66 6.40 -6.82 4.98
C PHE A 66 6.21 -8.18 5.66
N CYS A 67 5.04 -8.36 6.24
CA CYS A 67 4.64 -9.69 6.68
C CYS A 67 4.37 -10.57 5.46
N GLN A 68 5.19 -11.59 5.32
CA GLN A 68 5.12 -12.60 4.27
C GLN A 68 4.87 -13.97 4.90
N LEU A 69 4.36 -14.89 4.09
CA LEU A 69 4.32 -16.29 4.49
C LEU A 69 5.74 -16.85 4.46
N GLY A 70 6.19 -17.45 5.57
CA GLY A 70 7.46 -18.18 5.61
C GLY A 70 7.36 -19.57 5.00
N CYS A 71 8.50 -20.12 4.61
CA CYS A 71 8.59 -21.42 3.97
C CYS A 71 9.89 -22.14 4.26
N GLY A 72 9.82 -23.47 4.35
CA GLY A 72 10.98 -24.36 4.20
C GLY A 72 11.07 -24.94 2.79
N SER A 73 9.96 -24.95 2.05
CA SER A 73 9.85 -25.36 0.66
C SER A 73 8.70 -24.64 -0.03
N VAL A 74 8.66 -24.69 -1.36
CA VAL A 74 7.56 -24.10 -2.13
C VAL A 74 6.18 -24.65 -1.78
N ALA A 75 6.10 -25.88 -1.29
CA ALA A 75 4.83 -26.49 -0.87
C ALA A 75 4.17 -25.75 0.31
N ASP A 76 4.95 -25.03 1.11
CA ASP A 76 4.44 -24.24 2.24
C ASP A 76 3.74 -22.94 1.77
N CYS A 77 4.03 -22.50 0.54
CA CYS A 77 3.51 -21.26 -0.05
C CYS A 77 2.15 -21.41 -0.73
N ALA A 78 1.78 -22.65 -1.06
CA ALA A 78 0.61 -22.94 -1.87
C ALA A 78 -0.69 -22.72 -1.09
N THR A 79 -1.70 -22.20 -1.78
CA THR A 79 -3.10 -22.20 -1.36
C THR A 79 -3.91 -23.17 -2.23
N ALA A 80 -5.21 -23.28 -1.97
CA ALA A 80 -6.11 -24.07 -2.81
C ALA A 80 -6.51 -23.35 -4.12
N SER A 81 -6.13 -22.08 -4.28
CA SER A 81 -6.48 -21.27 -5.44
C SER A 81 -5.44 -21.45 -6.56
N PRO A 82 -5.84 -21.74 -7.81
CA PRO A 82 -4.91 -22.05 -8.89
C PRO A 82 -3.86 -20.97 -9.19
N ALA A 83 -4.18 -19.69 -9.06
CA ALA A 83 -3.21 -18.60 -9.31
C ALA A 83 -2.29 -18.33 -8.11
N PHE A 84 -2.44 -19.09 -7.03
CA PHE A 84 -1.70 -18.99 -5.78
C PHE A 84 -1.33 -20.37 -5.26
N ASP A 85 -1.05 -21.33 -6.14
CA ASP A 85 -0.61 -22.67 -5.76
C ASP A 85 0.92 -22.79 -5.83
N ALA A 86 1.47 -23.98 -5.64
CA ALA A 86 2.91 -24.18 -5.49
C ALA A 86 3.72 -23.71 -6.72
N ASP A 87 3.20 -23.77 -7.94
CA ASP A 87 3.99 -23.39 -9.12
C ASP A 87 4.06 -21.87 -9.35
N ASN A 88 3.27 -21.09 -8.59
CA ASN A 88 3.28 -19.64 -8.62
C ASN A 88 4.16 -19.01 -7.55
N TYR A 89 4.96 -19.80 -6.82
CA TYR A 89 5.85 -19.30 -5.76
C TYR A 89 7.28 -19.83 -5.88
N ALA A 90 8.20 -19.05 -5.34
CA ALA A 90 9.52 -19.50 -4.93
C ALA A 90 9.64 -19.38 -3.41
N CYS A 91 10.39 -20.30 -2.79
CA CYS A 91 10.79 -20.17 -1.40
C CYS A 91 12.20 -19.59 -1.35
N GLU A 92 12.34 -18.33 -0.98
CA GLU A 92 13.60 -17.59 -0.99
C GLU A 92 13.84 -16.94 0.37
N ASP A 93 15.03 -17.14 0.94
CA ASP A 93 15.39 -16.62 2.27
C ASP A 93 14.37 -16.92 3.38
N GLY A 94 13.68 -18.07 3.24
CA GLY A 94 12.66 -18.53 4.17
C GLY A 94 11.31 -17.82 4.03
N ALA A 95 11.08 -17.07 2.94
CA ALA A 95 9.83 -16.40 2.61
C ALA A 95 9.27 -16.83 1.24
N CYS A 96 7.95 -16.88 1.14
CA CYS A 96 7.22 -17.17 -0.08
C CYS A 96 7.17 -15.95 -0.98
N ARG A 97 7.98 -15.96 -2.05
CA ARG A 97 7.92 -14.94 -3.10
C ARG A 97 6.99 -15.39 -4.21
N TYR A 98 5.94 -14.64 -4.47
CA TYR A 98 5.08 -14.86 -5.62
C TYR A 98 5.87 -14.66 -6.93
N THR A 99 5.88 -15.66 -7.81
CA THR A 99 6.55 -15.62 -9.11
C THR A 99 5.59 -15.31 -10.26
N GLY A 100 4.29 -15.24 -9.96
CA GLY A 100 3.26 -14.90 -10.91
C GLY A 100 2.41 -16.08 -11.35
N CYS A 101 1.26 -15.75 -11.93
CA CYS A 101 0.39 -16.71 -12.57
C CYS A 101 1.05 -17.32 -13.83
N VAL A 102 0.65 -18.54 -14.18
CA VAL A 102 1.15 -19.27 -15.36
C VAL A 102 0.30 -18.93 -16.58
N ASP A 103 -1.04 -19.00 -16.47
CA ASP A 103 -1.95 -18.81 -17.59
C ASP A 103 -3.31 -18.17 -17.22
N ASP A 104 -4.09 -17.84 -18.25
CA ASP A 104 -5.41 -17.21 -18.08
C ASP A 104 -6.43 -18.15 -17.42
N GLY A 105 -6.23 -19.47 -17.55
CA GLY A 105 -7.07 -20.48 -16.93
C GLY A 105 -6.97 -20.47 -15.41
N GLU A 106 -5.76 -20.31 -14.86
CA GLU A 106 -5.55 -20.14 -13.42
C GLU A 106 -6.30 -18.92 -12.87
N CYS A 107 -6.21 -17.80 -13.59
CA CYS A 107 -6.86 -16.56 -13.20
C CYS A 107 -8.39 -16.66 -13.30
N GLY A 108 -8.91 -17.17 -14.41
CA GLY A 108 -10.35 -17.41 -14.58
C GLY A 108 -10.91 -18.36 -13.52
N ALA A 109 -10.19 -19.42 -13.18
CA ALA A 109 -10.58 -20.37 -12.14
C ALA A 109 -10.51 -19.76 -10.73
N THR A 110 -9.47 -18.97 -10.43
CA THR A 110 -9.28 -18.34 -9.12
C THR A 110 -10.37 -17.32 -8.80
N PHE A 111 -10.76 -16.50 -9.78
CA PHE A 111 -11.78 -15.47 -9.60
C PHE A 111 -13.18 -15.89 -10.04
N MET A 112 -13.31 -17.10 -10.59
CA MET A 112 -14.55 -17.63 -11.18
C MET A 112 -15.13 -16.68 -12.26
N ASP A 113 -14.25 -16.01 -13.01
CA ASP A 113 -14.58 -14.99 -14.01
C ASP A 113 -13.49 -14.96 -15.10
N ASP A 114 -13.87 -15.37 -16.32
CA ASP A 114 -12.97 -15.45 -17.48
C ASP A 114 -12.44 -14.09 -17.96
N ARG A 115 -12.90 -12.97 -17.37
CA ARG A 115 -12.29 -11.66 -17.60
C ARG A 115 -10.92 -11.53 -16.93
N TYR A 116 -10.60 -12.35 -15.93
CA TYR A 116 -9.30 -12.32 -15.29
C TYR A 116 -8.27 -13.08 -16.11
N VAL A 117 -7.23 -12.37 -16.53
CA VAL A 117 -6.16 -12.89 -17.40
C VAL A 117 -4.81 -12.75 -16.73
N CYS A 118 -3.89 -13.65 -17.06
CA CYS A 118 -2.56 -13.67 -16.49
C CYS A 118 -1.60 -12.77 -17.30
N ARG A 119 -1.37 -11.55 -16.83
CA ARG A 119 -0.58 -10.53 -17.54
C ARG A 119 0.36 -9.80 -16.58
N ASP A 120 1.45 -9.26 -17.10
CA ASP A 120 2.31 -8.35 -16.34
C ASP A 120 1.76 -6.92 -16.49
N PRO A 121 1.26 -6.29 -15.41
CA PRO A 121 0.76 -4.91 -15.46
C PRO A 121 1.89 -3.85 -15.45
N GLY A 122 3.14 -4.26 -15.67
CA GLY A 122 4.31 -3.37 -15.67
C GLY A 122 5.16 -3.46 -14.40
N THR A 123 4.95 -4.49 -13.58
CA THR A 123 5.67 -4.73 -12.32
C THR A 123 6.80 -5.75 -12.48
N GLY A 124 6.90 -6.41 -13.64
CA GLY A 124 7.87 -7.47 -13.90
C GLY A 124 7.42 -8.86 -13.45
N THR A 125 6.24 -8.95 -12.81
CA THR A 125 5.65 -10.22 -12.35
C THR A 125 4.23 -10.32 -12.90
N ARG A 126 3.93 -11.42 -13.60
CA ARG A 126 2.58 -11.67 -14.12
C ARG A 126 1.61 -11.86 -12.97
N SER A 127 0.48 -11.19 -12.99
CA SER A 127 -0.59 -11.35 -12.01
C SER A 127 -1.94 -11.50 -12.72
N CYS A 128 -2.94 -11.95 -11.98
CA CYS A 128 -4.29 -12.04 -12.51
C CYS A 128 -4.92 -10.65 -12.58
N VAL A 129 -4.97 -10.07 -13.77
CA VAL A 129 -5.51 -8.73 -14.00
C VAL A 129 -6.87 -8.84 -14.68
N GLN A 130 -7.82 -7.99 -14.29
CA GLN A 130 -9.11 -7.94 -14.96
C GLN A 130 -8.97 -7.31 -16.34
N GLY A 131 -9.48 -7.99 -17.37
CA GLY A 131 -9.60 -7.48 -18.72
C GLY A 131 -10.79 -6.55 -18.90
N CYS A 132 -10.71 -5.65 -19.88
CA CYS A 132 -11.74 -4.66 -20.17
C CYS A 132 -11.82 -4.31 -21.66
N ALA A 133 -12.99 -3.82 -22.08
CA ALA A 133 -13.18 -3.08 -23.31
C ALA A 133 -13.23 -1.56 -23.05
N SER A 134 -13.60 -1.17 -21.83
CA SER A 134 -13.69 0.21 -21.37
C SER A 134 -13.54 0.29 -19.84
N ALA A 135 -13.28 1.49 -19.31
CA ALA A 135 -13.11 1.68 -17.86
C ALA A 135 -14.35 1.28 -17.04
N SER A 136 -15.55 1.28 -17.63
CA SER A 136 -16.76 0.81 -16.95
C SER A 136 -16.76 -0.68 -16.63
N ASP A 137 -15.89 -1.47 -17.25
CA ASP A 137 -15.78 -2.91 -16.99
C ASP A 137 -14.98 -3.21 -15.72
N CYS A 138 -14.22 -2.22 -15.22
CA CYS A 138 -13.22 -2.35 -14.16
C CYS A 138 -13.76 -2.01 -12.76
N GLY A 139 -14.86 -1.25 -12.69
CA GLY A 139 -15.39 -0.78 -11.42
C GLY A 139 -16.04 -1.89 -10.59
N THR A 140 -15.84 -1.86 -9.28
CA THR A 140 -16.48 -2.77 -8.31
C THR A 140 -17.78 -2.20 -7.72
N GLY A 141 -18.10 -0.94 -8.05
CA GLY A 141 -19.32 -0.25 -7.63
C GLY A 141 -19.21 0.52 -6.32
N THR A 142 -18.03 0.56 -5.70
CA THR A 142 -17.73 1.46 -4.58
C THR A 142 -17.07 2.76 -5.08
N PRO A 143 -17.32 3.92 -4.45
CA PRO A 143 -16.89 5.22 -4.99
C PRO A 143 -15.40 5.36 -5.31
N ALA A 144 -14.49 4.78 -4.51
CA ALA A 144 -13.05 4.86 -4.77
C ALA A 144 -12.54 3.80 -5.77
N PHE A 145 -13.42 2.90 -6.21
CA PHE A 145 -13.11 1.79 -7.13
C PHE A 145 -14.21 1.64 -8.19
N ASP A 146 -14.82 2.75 -8.61
CA ASP A 146 -15.79 2.75 -9.70
C ASP A 146 -15.11 3.07 -11.04
N ALA A 147 -15.89 3.13 -12.12
CA ALA A 147 -15.39 3.26 -13.48
C ALA A 147 -14.46 4.45 -13.72
N ASP A 148 -14.61 5.54 -12.98
CA ASP A 148 -13.85 6.76 -13.24
C ASP A 148 -12.46 6.74 -12.56
N ASN A 149 -12.25 5.80 -11.64
CA ASN A 149 -10.97 5.55 -10.97
C ASN A 149 -10.14 4.47 -11.70
N TYR A 150 -10.52 4.12 -12.93
CA TYR A 150 -9.79 3.17 -13.77
C TYR A 150 -9.55 3.68 -15.18
N ALA A 151 -8.47 3.20 -15.78
CA ALA A 151 -8.22 3.25 -17.21
C ALA A 151 -8.30 1.83 -17.79
N CYS A 152 -8.80 1.73 -19.03
CA CYS A 152 -8.76 0.49 -19.79
C CYS A 152 -7.69 0.62 -20.88
N GLU A 153 -6.50 0.08 -20.60
CA GLU A 153 -5.32 0.23 -21.47
C GLU A 153 -4.86 -1.14 -21.93
N GLY A 154 -4.63 -1.31 -23.24
CA GLY A 154 -4.25 -2.61 -23.79
C GLY A 154 -5.25 -3.76 -23.49
N GLY A 155 -6.50 -3.42 -23.16
CA GLY A 155 -7.53 -4.38 -22.75
C GLY A 155 -7.44 -4.84 -21.29
N LEU A 156 -6.69 -4.13 -20.43
CA LEU A 156 -6.53 -4.42 -19.01
C LEU A 156 -6.97 -3.23 -18.15
N CYS A 157 -7.54 -3.54 -16.98
CA CYS A 157 -7.96 -2.56 -15.99
C CYS A 157 -6.76 -2.07 -15.18
N PHE A 158 -6.48 -0.77 -15.26
CA PHE A 158 -5.48 -0.09 -14.45
C PHE A 158 -6.17 0.86 -13.48
N TYR A 159 -5.96 0.65 -12.18
CA TYR A 159 -6.44 1.57 -11.17
C TYR A 159 -5.64 2.86 -11.25
N THR A 160 -6.31 3.99 -11.52
CA THR A 160 -5.67 5.31 -11.64
C THR A 160 -5.66 6.07 -10.32
N GLY A 161 -6.32 5.53 -9.30
CA GLY A 161 -6.39 6.11 -7.97
C GLY A 161 -7.70 6.80 -7.68
N CYS A 162 -7.92 7.07 -6.40
CA CYS A 162 -9.03 7.90 -5.96
C CYS A 162 -8.89 9.34 -6.46
N ARG A 163 -10.01 10.03 -6.61
CA ARG A 163 -10.09 11.43 -7.03
C ARG A 163 -10.39 12.36 -5.87
N THR A 164 -11.17 11.92 -4.89
CA THR A 164 -11.58 12.77 -3.76
C THR A 164 -11.57 12.05 -2.42
N ASP A 165 -11.41 12.81 -1.35
CA ASP A 165 -11.56 12.29 0.01
C ASP A 165 -12.94 11.67 0.22
N ALA A 166 -13.99 12.26 -0.35
CA ALA A 166 -15.35 11.78 -0.23
C ALA A 166 -15.53 10.36 -0.79
N GLU A 167 -14.79 9.99 -1.84
CA GLU A 167 -14.81 8.63 -2.37
C GLU A 167 -14.24 7.62 -1.37
N CYS A 168 -13.12 7.97 -0.74
CA CYS A 168 -12.50 7.13 0.28
C CYS A 168 -13.37 7.02 1.53
N GLU A 169 -13.93 8.15 2.00
CA GLU A 169 -14.81 8.17 3.16
C GLU A 169 -16.07 7.34 2.93
N ALA A 170 -16.67 7.42 1.74
CA ALA A 170 -17.84 6.63 1.38
C ALA A 170 -17.51 5.15 1.19
N THR A 171 -16.35 4.83 0.60
CA THR A 171 -15.90 3.44 0.36
C THR A 171 -15.63 2.70 1.66
N PHE A 172 -14.97 3.36 2.62
CA PHE A 172 -14.63 2.78 3.92
C PHE A 172 -15.65 3.11 5.02
N MET A 173 -16.72 3.84 4.67
CA MET A 173 -17.75 4.30 5.60
C MET A 173 -17.16 5.04 6.83
N SER A 174 -16.08 5.79 6.64
CA SER A 174 -15.30 6.38 7.72
C SER A 174 -14.56 7.64 7.28
N SER A 175 -14.71 8.72 8.04
CA SER A 175 -13.93 9.96 7.86
C SER A 175 -12.44 9.80 8.17
N ALA A 176 -12.04 8.64 8.70
CA ALA A 176 -10.64 8.32 8.95
C ALA A 176 -9.86 8.03 7.67
N TYR A 177 -10.50 7.89 6.51
CA TYR A 177 -9.83 7.69 5.23
C TYR A 177 -9.90 8.96 4.38
N GLY A 178 -8.83 9.23 3.62
CA GLY A 178 -8.77 10.30 2.64
C GLY A 178 -8.01 9.85 1.40
N CYS A 179 -8.04 10.67 0.36
CA CYS A 179 -7.41 10.37 -0.91
C CYS A 179 -6.05 11.06 -1.01
N PHE A 180 -4.99 10.31 -0.77
CA PHE A 180 -3.63 10.85 -0.62
C PHE A 180 -2.74 10.40 -1.77
N ALA A 181 -1.86 11.30 -2.18
CA ALA A 181 -0.70 10.90 -2.96
C ALA A 181 0.20 10.06 -2.05
N VAL A 182 0.49 8.84 -2.48
CA VAL A 182 1.43 7.97 -1.79
C VAL A 182 2.54 7.63 -2.73
N GLU A 183 3.79 7.80 -2.29
CA GLU A 183 4.90 7.21 -3.01
C GLU A 183 4.75 5.69 -2.89
N PRO A 184 4.50 4.95 -3.99
CA PRO A 184 4.48 3.51 -3.91
C PRO A 184 5.86 3.08 -3.44
N PRO A 185 5.97 2.24 -2.41
CA PRO A 185 7.27 1.77 -1.99
C PRO A 185 7.89 1.02 -3.18
N ALA A 186 9.21 1.13 -3.34
CA ALA A 186 9.95 0.42 -4.37
C ALA A 186 9.96 -1.09 -4.04
N THR A 187 8.82 -1.74 -4.19
CA THR A 187 8.62 -3.15 -3.88
C THR A 187 8.45 -3.93 -5.17
N PRO A 188 8.96 -5.17 -5.21
CA PRO A 188 8.62 -6.11 -6.29
C PRO A 188 7.16 -6.58 -6.23
N LEU A 189 6.42 -6.19 -5.18
CA LEU A 189 5.00 -6.49 -5.06
C LEU A 189 4.19 -5.66 -6.07
N PRO A 190 3.15 -6.25 -6.70
CA PRO A 190 2.20 -5.52 -7.52
C PRO A 190 1.27 -4.70 -6.62
N VAL A 191 1.82 -3.64 -6.00
CA VAL A 191 1.03 -2.64 -5.28
C VAL A 191 0.34 -1.77 -6.33
N PRO A 192 -0.94 -1.39 -6.14
CA PRO A 192 -1.60 -0.46 -7.05
C PRO A 192 -0.74 0.78 -7.26
N THR A 193 -0.22 0.94 -8.48
CA THR A 193 0.69 2.02 -8.89
C THR A 193 -0.04 3.35 -9.10
N ALA A 194 -1.24 3.47 -8.54
CA ALA A 194 -2.01 4.68 -8.61
C ALA A 194 -1.27 5.79 -7.87
N GLU A 195 -1.20 6.97 -8.49
CA GLU A 195 -0.57 8.15 -7.88
C GLU A 195 -1.27 8.55 -6.57
N ARG A 196 -2.54 8.15 -6.40
CA ARG A 196 -3.34 8.43 -5.21
C ARG A 196 -4.11 7.20 -4.74
N ASN A 197 -4.13 6.97 -3.44
CA ASN A 197 -4.83 5.85 -2.83
C ASN A 197 -5.64 6.30 -1.61
N CYS A 198 -6.65 5.51 -1.26
CA CYS A 198 -7.36 5.70 -0.01
C CYS A 198 -6.50 5.24 1.16
N VAL A 199 -6.09 6.19 1.99
CA VAL A 199 -5.19 5.97 3.12
C VAL A 199 -5.80 6.57 4.37
N ARG A 200 -5.49 5.98 5.53
CA ARG A 200 -5.90 6.55 6.81
C ARG A 200 -5.27 7.92 7.04
N ARG A 201 -6.09 8.86 7.47
CA ARG A 201 -5.68 10.16 7.97
C ARG A 201 -5.03 10.00 9.34
N CYS A 202 -4.10 10.88 9.67
CA CYS A 202 -3.47 10.91 10.98
C CYS A 202 -3.08 12.34 11.38
N ALA A 203 -3.00 12.57 12.69
CA ALA A 203 -2.24 13.67 13.29
C ALA A 203 -0.96 13.16 13.95
N SER A 204 -0.91 11.86 14.28
CA SER A 204 0.22 11.18 14.90
C SER A 204 0.21 9.67 14.58
N PRO A 205 1.33 8.94 14.75
CA PRO A 205 1.38 7.50 14.48
C PRO A 205 0.30 6.65 15.19
N PRO A 206 -0.11 6.94 16.44
CA PRO A 206 -1.23 6.23 17.08
C PRO A 206 -2.55 6.26 16.30
N ASP A 207 -2.79 7.27 15.46
CA ASP A 207 -4.01 7.33 14.62
C ASP A 207 -3.98 6.30 13.49
N CYS A 208 -2.83 5.69 13.22
CA CYS A 208 -2.62 4.66 12.19
C CYS A 208 -2.79 3.23 12.71
N ASP A 209 -2.92 3.06 14.03
CA ASP A 209 -3.08 1.74 14.65
C ASP A 209 -4.40 1.10 14.23
N SER A 210 -4.31 -0.09 13.62
CA SER A 210 -5.45 -0.89 13.16
C SER A 210 -5.87 -2.00 14.15
N GLY A 211 -5.20 -2.09 15.30
CA GLY A 211 -5.40 -3.12 16.32
C GLY A 211 -4.61 -4.42 16.05
N SER A 212 -3.69 -4.41 15.08
CA SER A 212 -2.88 -5.56 14.69
C SER A 212 -1.40 -5.26 14.90
N PRO A 213 -0.60 -6.16 15.53
CA PRO A 213 0.79 -5.88 15.89
C PRO A 213 1.74 -5.50 14.74
N ALA A 214 1.46 -5.92 13.51
CA ALA A 214 2.24 -5.55 12.32
C ALA A 214 1.79 -4.23 11.69
N PHE A 215 0.73 -3.64 12.23
CA PHE A 215 0.01 -2.50 11.69
C PHE A 215 -0.46 -1.59 12.84
N ASP A 216 0.40 -1.45 13.86
CA ASP A 216 0.17 -0.58 15.02
C ASP A 216 1.00 0.70 14.91
N ALA A 217 0.95 1.56 15.93
CA ALA A 217 1.59 2.87 15.92
C ALA A 217 3.09 2.88 15.60
N ASP A 218 3.84 1.81 15.93
CA ASP A 218 5.30 1.78 15.70
C ASP A 218 5.69 1.37 14.27
N ASN A 219 4.73 0.82 13.50
CA ASN A 219 4.91 0.48 12.09
C ASN A 219 4.52 1.61 11.13
N TYR A 220 4.12 2.78 11.64
CA TYR A 220 3.68 3.89 10.80
C TYR A 220 4.37 5.20 11.16
N ALA A 221 4.63 6.00 10.13
CA ALA A 221 4.83 7.43 10.27
C ALA A 221 3.54 8.17 9.88
N CYS A 222 3.27 9.29 10.56
CA CYS A 222 2.25 10.22 10.12
C CYS A 222 2.91 11.36 9.32
N GLU A 223 2.75 11.32 8.01
CA GLU A 223 3.40 12.23 7.06
C GLU A 223 2.34 12.88 6.18
N ASP A 224 2.35 14.21 6.11
CA ASP A 224 1.39 15.02 5.36
C ASP A 224 -0.09 14.67 5.65
N GLY A 225 -0.36 14.30 6.91
CA GLY A 225 -1.69 13.93 7.38
C GLY A 225 -2.15 12.53 6.96
N SER A 226 -1.24 11.69 6.45
CA SER A 226 -1.51 10.31 6.00
C SER A 226 -0.59 9.29 6.67
N CYS A 227 -1.12 8.09 6.90
CA CYS A 227 -0.36 6.98 7.48
C CYS A 227 0.56 6.33 6.44
N ARG A 228 1.88 6.54 6.57
CA ARG A 228 2.90 5.85 5.77
C ARG A 228 3.44 4.64 6.52
N TYR A 229 3.32 3.46 5.91
CA TYR A 229 3.85 2.23 6.49
C TYR A 229 5.38 2.23 6.48
N LEU A 230 5.98 1.92 7.62
CA LEU A 230 7.43 1.83 7.83
C LEU A 230 7.96 0.40 7.75
N GLY A 231 7.05 -0.57 7.61
CA GLY A 231 7.39 -1.97 7.55
C GLY A 231 7.17 -2.68 8.88
N CYS A 232 7.28 -4.00 8.84
CA CYS A 232 7.22 -4.80 10.05
C CYS A 232 8.52 -4.70 10.86
N ASN A 233 8.45 -4.88 12.19
CA ASN A 233 9.58 -4.84 13.11
C ASN A 233 10.17 -6.25 13.39
N GLY A 234 9.36 -7.32 13.32
CA GLY A 234 9.88 -8.69 13.37
C GLY A 234 8.88 -9.82 13.11
N ASP A 235 9.38 -11.05 12.97
CA ASP A 235 8.56 -12.23 12.64
C ASP A 235 7.41 -12.46 13.66
N GLY A 236 7.63 -12.11 14.93
CA GLY A 236 6.63 -12.26 16.00
C GLY A 236 5.36 -11.44 15.79
N GLU A 237 5.46 -10.21 15.29
CA GLU A 237 4.28 -9.37 15.03
C GLU A 237 3.54 -9.85 13.78
N CYS A 238 4.27 -10.35 12.78
CA CYS A 238 3.69 -10.93 11.57
C CYS A 238 2.93 -12.21 11.90
N ALA A 239 3.51 -13.05 12.76
CA ALA A 239 2.86 -14.26 13.22
C ALA A 239 1.57 -13.98 13.99
N ALA A 240 1.57 -12.95 14.84
CA ALA A 240 0.37 -12.52 15.56
C ALA A 240 -0.68 -11.92 14.60
N SER A 241 -0.27 -11.06 13.69
CA SER A 241 -1.16 -10.31 12.77
C SER A 241 -1.80 -11.21 11.72
N LEU A 242 -1.04 -12.14 11.16
CA LEU A 242 -1.53 -13.10 10.16
C LEU A 242 -2.13 -14.36 10.80
N MET A 243 -2.09 -14.49 12.13
CA MET A 243 -2.49 -15.68 12.88
C MET A 243 -1.80 -16.96 12.37
N ARG A 244 -0.51 -16.84 12.07
CA ARG A 244 0.30 -17.85 11.37
C ARG A 244 1.70 -17.91 11.97
N SER A 245 2.03 -19.01 12.65
CA SER A 245 3.35 -19.15 13.30
C SER A 245 4.53 -19.18 12.33
N ASP A 246 4.25 -19.41 11.04
CA ASP A 246 5.21 -19.41 9.95
C ASP A 246 5.33 -18.05 9.24
N ALA A 247 4.59 -17.02 9.64
CA ALA A 247 4.74 -15.69 9.05
C ALA A 247 6.07 -15.03 9.46
N VAL A 248 6.70 -14.37 8.50
CA VAL A 248 8.02 -13.73 8.64
C VAL A 248 7.98 -12.28 8.20
N CYS A 249 8.84 -11.44 8.78
CA CYS A 249 9.02 -10.04 8.43
C CYS A 249 10.21 -9.89 7.48
N ARG A 250 9.96 -9.74 6.18
CA ARG A 250 10.98 -9.70 5.14
C ARG A 250 10.71 -8.61 4.11
#